data_AF-A0A2S6GGU0-F1
#
_entry.id   AF-A0A2S6GGU0-F1
#
_cell.length_a   1.000
_cell.length_b   1.000
_cell.length_c   1.000
_cell.angle_alpha   90.00
_cell.angle_beta   90.00
_cell.angle_gamma   90.00
#
_symmetry.space_group_name_H-M   'P 1'
#
loop_
_entity.id
_entity.type
_entity.pdbx_description
1 polymer ?
#
loop_
_entity_poly.entity_id
_entity_poly.type
_entity_poly.pdbx_seq_one_letter_code
_entity_poly.pdbx_strand_id
1 'polypeptide(L)'
;MAPNGAAPPRLCVAVAADGPGPTCDRLLRATEVFADAARRADLGEPVWRTVGAHQVGLLPVTDPVPAAVDRFTQALDLALGLHNADRDRLRLRVALHRGLVDDPDTCLGPGVAQAIRLLGSRALRDALDEAPDTTLALLLSDRVPTCPWWVDGLREILLWHSNSQDDCGSGEHPFTGDAHTDFCDRAWLWTPGWQPVATALAAADQTVH
;
A
#
# COMPACT_ATOMS: atom_id res chain seq x y z
N MET A 1 -18.47 -22.46 -7.41
CA MET A 1 -19.70 -21.84 -6.88
C MET A 1 -19.42 -21.50 -5.43
N ALA A 2 -19.15 -20.25 -5.09
CA ALA A 2 -18.90 -19.85 -3.69
C ALA A 2 -20.22 -19.93 -2.91
N PRO A 3 -20.23 -20.49 -1.68
CA PRO A 3 -21.44 -20.59 -0.89
C PRO A 3 -21.82 -19.19 -0.34
N ASN A 4 -23.12 -18.91 -0.29
CA ASN A 4 -23.75 -17.85 0.51
C ASN A 4 -23.25 -16.41 0.31
N GLY A 5 -23.78 -15.67 -0.68
CA GLY A 5 -24.05 -14.21 -0.63
C GLY A 5 -22.94 -13.24 -0.20
N ALA A 6 -21.71 -13.72 0.07
CA ALA A 6 -20.61 -12.93 0.56
C ALA A 6 -20.01 -12.16 -0.62
N ALA A 7 -19.84 -10.86 -0.43
CA ALA A 7 -19.19 -10.03 -1.44
C ALA A 7 -17.80 -10.60 -1.77
N PRO A 8 -17.41 -10.69 -3.04
CA PRO A 8 -16.08 -11.14 -3.40
C PRO A 8 -15.04 -10.18 -2.81
N PRO A 9 -13.86 -10.67 -2.41
CA PRO A 9 -12.79 -9.81 -1.94
C PRO A 9 -12.41 -8.79 -3.01
N ARG A 10 -12.01 -7.59 -2.59
CA ARG A 10 -11.63 -6.50 -3.49
C ARG A 10 -10.23 -6.04 -3.18
N LEU A 11 -9.57 -5.47 -4.19
CA LEU A 11 -8.29 -4.81 -4.00
C LEU A 11 -8.54 -3.41 -3.42
N CYS A 12 -8.21 -3.26 -2.15
CA CYS A 12 -8.29 -2.04 -1.37
C CYS A 12 -6.97 -1.27 -1.46
N VAL A 13 -7.06 0.03 -1.60
CA VAL A 13 -5.94 0.98 -1.66
C VAL A 13 -6.10 1.99 -0.54
N ALA A 14 -5.03 2.25 0.18
CA ALA A 14 -4.92 3.44 1.02
C ALA A 14 -3.72 4.27 0.55
N VAL A 15 -3.91 5.60 0.43
CA VAL A 15 -2.86 6.51 -0.06
C VAL A 15 -2.65 7.68 0.89
N ALA A 16 -1.39 8.04 1.08
CA ALA A 16 -0.95 9.32 1.62
C ALA A 16 -0.08 10.03 0.58
N ALA A 17 -0.26 11.35 0.48
CA ALA A 17 0.41 12.18 -0.50
C ALA A 17 1.18 13.33 0.18
N ASP A 18 2.48 13.33 -0.05
CA ASP A 18 3.45 14.29 0.48
C ASP A 18 3.94 15.19 -0.69
N GLY A 19 4.15 16.49 -0.44
CA GLY A 19 4.52 17.46 -1.48
C GLY A 19 4.05 18.88 -1.16
N PRO A 20 4.25 19.87 -2.05
CA PRO A 20 3.78 21.23 -1.84
C PRO A 20 2.25 21.34 -2.01
N GLY A 21 1.68 22.38 -1.38
CA GLY A 21 0.25 22.71 -1.48
C GLY A 21 -0.62 22.17 -0.33
N PRO A 22 -1.94 22.42 -0.37
CA PRO A 22 -2.88 21.89 0.61
C PRO A 22 -3.11 20.39 0.42
N THR A 23 -3.42 19.68 1.51
CA THR A 23 -3.63 18.22 1.49
C THR A 23 -4.71 17.78 0.49
N CYS A 24 -5.82 18.51 0.38
CA CYS A 24 -6.91 18.15 -0.54
C CYS A 24 -6.46 18.16 -2.01
N ASP A 25 -5.62 19.12 -2.39
CA ASP A 25 -5.09 19.22 -3.76
C ASP A 25 -4.07 18.11 -4.05
N ARG A 26 -3.21 17.76 -3.08
CA ARG A 26 -2.31 16.61 -3.20
C ARG A 26 -3.08 15.29 -3.36
N LEU A 27 -4.15 15.10 -2.59
CA LEU A 27 -4.98 13.90 -2.68
C LEU A 27 -5.73 13.83 -4.01
N LEU A 28 -6.24 14.96 -4.53
CA LEU A 28 -6.83 15.02 -5.86
C LEU A 28 -5.82 14.60 -6.94
N ARG A 29 -4.63 15.20 -6.93
CA ARG A 29 -3.54 14.83 -7.85
C ARG A 29 -3.12 13.36 -7.72
N ALA A 30 -3.09 12.82 -6.51
CA ALA A 30 -2.87 11.39 -6.30
C ALA A 30 -3.97 10.55 -6.98
N THR A 31 -5.25 10.90 -6.80
CA THR A 31 -6.34 10.15 -7.45
C THR A 31 -6.27 10.21 -8.98
N GLU A 32 -5.82 11.32 -9.58
CA GLU A 32 -5.57 11.42 -11.03
C GLU A 32 -4.45 10.47 -11.48
N VAL A 33 -3.33 10.43 -10.75
CA VAL A 33 -2.21 9.51 -11.02
C VAL A 33 -2.67 8.05 -10.96
N PHE A 34 -3.47 7.71 -9.96
CA PHE A 34 -4.05 6.37 -9.84
C PHE A 34 -5.04 6.04 -10.96
N ALA A 35 -5.88 6.99 -11.38
CA ALA A 35 -6.82 6.79 -12.48
C ALA A 35 -6.08 6.53 -13.82
N ASP A 36 -4.94 7.20 -14.05
CA ASP A 36 -4.08 6.92 -15.20
C ASP A 36 -3.43 5.52 -15.09
N ALA A 37 -2.87 5.18 -13.94
CA ALA A 37 -2.26 3.89 -13.68
C ALA A 37 -3.24 2.72 -13.85
N ALA A 38 -4.44 2.85 -13.29
CA ALA A 38 -5.48 1.83 -13.36
C ALA A 38 -5.99 1.61 -14.79
N ARG A 39 -6.06 2.68 -15.58
CA ARG A 39 -6.41 2.63 -17.01
C ARG A 39 -5.35 1.92 -17.83
N ARG A 40 -4.07 2.21 -17.60
CA ARG A 40 -2.94 1.53 -18.27
C ARG A 40 -2.84 0.05 -17.93
N ALA A 41 -3.34 -0.36 -16.76
CA ALA A 41 -3.32 -1.74 -16.29
C ALA A 41 -4.62 -2.51 -16.57
N ASP A 42 -5.61 -1.90 -17.22
CA ASP A 42 -6.94 -2.46 -17.47
C ASP A 42 -7.67 -2.91 -16.18
N LEU A 43 -7.45 -2.22 -15.07
CA LEU A 43 -8.06 -2.56 -13.77
C LEU A 43 -9.37 -1.80 -13.48
N GLY A 44 -9.78 -0.90 -14.38
CA GLY A 44 -10.93 -0.03 -14.19
C GLY A 44 -10.66 1.11 -13.20
N GLU A 45 -11.54 2.12 -13.20
CA GLU A 45 -11.35 3.31 -12.37
C GLU A 45 -11.64 3.01 -10.89
N PRO A 46 -10.72 3.35 -9.96
CA PRO A 46 -10.96 3.14 -8.55
C PRO A 46 -12.08 4.04 -8.01
N VAL A 47 -12.91 3.51 -7.13
CA VAL A 47 -13.87 4.31 -6.37
C VAL A 47 -13.18 4.88 -5.14
N TRP A 48 -13.05 6.20 -5.09
CA TRP A 48 -12.34 6.91 -4.02
C TRP A 48 -13.28 7.44 -2.92
N ARG A 49 -12.85 7.34 -1.66
CA ARG A 49 -13.50 7.93 -0.49
C ARG A 49 -12.46 8.44 0.49
N THR A 50 -12.87 9.42 1.30
CA THR A 50 -12.11 9.84 2.47
C THR A 50 -12.70 9.15 3.69
N VAL A 51 -11.88 8.36 4.39
CA VAL A 51 -12.25 7.65 5.62
C VAL A 51 -11.35 8.16 6.74
N GLY A 52 -11.94 8.93 7.66
CA GLY A 52 -11.17 9.67 8.67
C GLY A 52 -10.21 10.67 8.00
N ALA A 53 -8.91 10.53 8.29
CA ALA A 53 -7.85 11.35 7.68
C ALA A 53 -7.20 10.70 6.44
N HIS A 54 -7.69 9.54 6.00
CA HIS A 54 -7.07 8.75 4.94
C HIS A 54 -7.90 8.79 3.66
N GLN A 55 -7.21 8.85 2.53
CA GLN A 55 -7.82 8.64 1.23
C GLN A 55 -7.72 7.16 0.87
N VAL A 56 -8.88 6.54 0.64
CA VAL A 56 -8.99 5.11 0.33
C VAL A 56 -9.69 4.90 -1.00
N GLY A 57 -9.26 3.88 -1.73
CA GLY A 57 -9.80 3.51 -3.03
C GLY A 57 -10.12 2.03 -3.10
N LEU A 58 -11.15 1.68 -3.83
CA LEU A 58 -11.45 0.29 -4.20
C LEU A 58 -11.29 0.13 -5.70
N LEU A 59 -10.42 -0.79 -6.13
CA LEU A 59 -10.41 -1.18 -7.54
C LEU A 59 -11.60 -2.10 -7.83
N PRO A 60 -12.24 -1.98 -9.00
CA PRO A 60 -13.41 -2.78 -9.34
C PRO A 60 -13.06 -4.25 -9.60
N VAL A 61 -11.77 -4.59 -9.72
CA VAL A 61 -11.30 -5.96 -9.89
C VAL A 61 -11.52 -6.80 -8.63
N THR A 62 -12.26 -7.89 -8.77
CA THR A 62 -12.56 -8.84 -7.69
C THR A 62 -11.57 -10.01 -7.65
N ASP A 63 -10.93 -10.32 -8.77
CA ASP A 63 -9.90 -11.36 -8.85
C ASP A 63 -8.72 -10.91 -9.71
N PRO A 64 -7.87 -10.00 -9.19
CA PRO A 64 -6.72 -9.54 -9.93
C PRO A 64 -5.73 -10.70 -10.09
N VAL A 65 -5.39 -11.05 -11.33
CA VAL A 65 -4.27 -11.96 -11.57
C VAL A 65 -2.95 -11.25 -11.21
N PRO A 66 -1.91 -11.99 -10.75
CA PRO A 66 -0.61 -11.39 -10.42
C PRO A 66 -0.05 -10.42 -11.45
N ALA A 67 -0.16 -10.78 -12.74
CA ALA A 67 0.31 -9.94 -13.84
C ALA A 67 -0.44 -8.60 -13.99
N ALA A 68 -1.67 -8.51 -13.48
CA ALA A 68 -2.44 -7.27 -13.50
C ALA A 68 -2.03 -6.34 -12.34
N VAL A 69 -1.75 -6.89 -11.15
CA VAL A 69 -1.20 -6.14 -10.03
C VAL A 69 0.17 -5.58 -10.41
N ASP A 70 1.04 -6.42 -10.95
CA ASP A 70 2.37 -5.99 -11.41
C ASP A 70 2.29 -4.86 -12.44
N ARG A 71 1.51 -5.04 -13.52
CA ARG A 71 1.26 -3.96 -14.51
C ARG A 71 0.75 -2.68 -13.87
N PHE A 72 -0.14 -2.77 -12.88
CA PHE A 72 -0.65 -1.61 -12.17
C PHE A 72 0.43 -0.87 -11.38
N THR A 73 1.29 -1.58 -10.66
CA THR A 73 2.37 -0.93 -9.89
C THR A 73 3.42 -0.27 -10.77
N GLN A 74 3.77 -0.89 -11.89
CA GLN A 74 4.67 -0.29 -12.89
C GLN A 74 4.02 0.93 -13.54
N ALA A 75 2.73 0.82 -13.88
CA ALA A 75 1.96 1.95 -14.42
C ALA A 75 1.82 3.10 -13.41
N LEU A 76 1.73 2.79 -12.12
CA LEU A 76 1.66 3.79 -11.04
C LEU A 76 2.97 4.57 -10.92
N ASP A 77 4.11 3.88 -10.93
CA ASP A 77 5.43 4.54 -10.93
C ASP A 77 5.61 5.43 -12.17
N LEU A 78 5.27 4.90 -13.36
CA LEU A 78 5.33 5.66 -14.59
C LEU A 78 4.41 6.90 -14.56
N ALA A 79 3.15 6.75 -14.15
CA ALA A 79 2.18 7.84 -14.10
C ALA A 79 2.63 8.93 -13.11
N LEU A 80 3.20 8.54 -11.97
CA LEU A 80 3.77 9.48 -11.00
C LEU A 80 5.01 10.19 -11.55
N GLY A 81 5.88 9.47 -12.26
CA GLY A 81 7.05 10.05 -12.93
C GLY A 81 6.64 11.09 -13.98
N LEU A 82 5.64 10.78 -14.81
CA LEU A 82 5.08 11.71 -15.79
C LEU A 82 4.45 12.93 -15.11
N HIS A 83 3.68 12.74 -14.04
CA HIS A 83 3.13 13.85 -13.25
C HIS A 83 4.23 14.78 -12.74
N ASN A 84 5.29 14.21 -12.17
CA ASN A 84 6.39 14.96 -11.57
C ASN A 84 7.32 15.63 -12.60
N ALA A 85 7.27 15.21 -13.87
CA ALA A 85 7.99 15.88 -14.96
C ALA A 85 7.30 17.19 -15.37
N ASP A 86 5.97 17.24 -15.30
CA ASP A 86 5.16 18.35 -15.82
C ASP A 86 4.58 19.27 -14.71
N ARG A 87 4.59 18.81 -13.45
CA ARG A 87 3.93 19.49 -12.31
C ARG A 87 4.79 19.43 -11.05
N ASP A 88 4.32 20.13 -10.02
CA ASP A 88 4.92 20.11 -8.69
C ASP A 88 5.09 18.68 -8.15
N ARG A 89 6.29 18.41 -7.62
CA ARG A 89 6.69 17.08 -7.14
C ARG A 89 5.72 16.53 -6.09
N LEU A 90 5.14 15.39 -6.41
CA LEU A 90 4.28 14.57 -5.56
C LEU A 90 5.04 13.31 -5.14
N ARG A 91 4.97 12.98 -3.85
CA ARG A 91 5.49 11.73 -3.29
C ARG A 91 4.35 10.95 -2.64
N LEU A 92 4.26 9.66 -2.92
CA LEU A 92 3.15 8.81 -2.53
C LEU A 92 3.61 7.65 -1.64
N ARG A 93 2.89 7.46 -0.54
CA ARG A 93 2.88 6.21 0.23
C ARG A 93 1.58 5.49 -0.05
N VAL A 94 1.67 4.23 -0.44
CA VAL A 94 0.53 3.44 -0.90
C VAL A 94 0.54 2.10 -0.22
N ALA A 95 -0.62 1.66 0.28
CA ALA A 95 -0.82 0.30 0.75
C ALA A 95 -1.90 -0.39 -0.09
N LEU A 96 -1.61 -1.60 -0.56
CA LEU A 96 -2.54 -2.48 -1.26
C LEU A 96 -2.84 -3.71 -0.41
N HIS A 97 -4.13 -4.01 -0.28
CA HIS A 97 -4.61 -5.20 0.42
C HIS A 97 -5.80 -5.81 -0.29
N ARG A 98 -5.85 -7.15 -0.38
CA ARG A 98 -7.02 -7.87 -0.90
C ARG A 98 -7.81 -8.46 0.26
N GLY A 99 -9.01 -7.93 0.49
CA GLY A 99 -9.85 -8.31 1.62
C GLY A 99 -11.33 -8.09 1.37
N LEU A 100 -12.15 -8.45 2.35
CA LEU A 100 -13.60 -8.25 2.29
C LEU A 100 -13.95 -6.77 2.51
N VAL A 101 -15.00 -6.34 1.80
CA VAL A 101 -15.56 -4.99 1.89
C VAL A 101 -17.05 -5.16 2.15
N ASP A 102 -17.53 -4.58 3.24
CA ASP A 102 -18.94 -4.70 3.66
C ASP A 102 -19.83 -3.88 2.73
N ASP A 103 -19.37 -2.69 2.38
CA ASP A 103 -20.05 -1.79 1.46
C ASP A 103 -19.04 -1.06 0.54
N PRO A 104 -19.06 -1.35 -0.78
CA PRO A 104 -18.16 -0.73 -1.73
C PRO A 104 -18.45 0.76 -1.94
N ASP A 105 -19.68 1.22 -1.72
CA ASP A 105 -20.06 2.62 -1.95
C ASP A 105 -19.54 3.54 -0.85
N THR A 106 -19.41 3.02 0.37
CA THR A 106 -18.84 3.73 1.53
C THR A 106 -17.36 3.41 1.76
N CYS A 107 -16.80 2.41 1.05
CA CYS A 107 -15.43 1.92 1.26
C CYS A 107 -15.18 1.53 2.73
N LEU A 108 -16.09 0.75 3.29
CA LEU A 108 -16.00 0.24 4.66
C LEU A 108 -15.84 -1.28 4.68
N GLY A 109 -15.15 -1.76 5.71
CA GLY A 109 -14.97 -3.18 5.97
C GLY A 109 -13.55 -3.55 6.37
N PRO A 110 -13.32 -4.82 6.74
CA PRO A 110 -12.05 -5.29 7.29
C PRO A 110 -10.88 -5.10 6.31
N GLY A 111 -11.10 -5.30 5.01
CA GLY A 111 -10.07 -5.09 3.99
C GLY A 111 -9.60 -3.64 3.88
N VAL A 112 -10.51 -2.67 4.01
CA VAL A 112 -10.16 -1.25 4.00
C VAL A 112 -9.45 -0.85 5.29
N ALA A 113 -9.92 -1.33 6.44
CA ALA A 113 -9.24 -1.11 7.72
C ALA A 113 -7.81 -1.66 7.71
N GLN A 114 -7.60 -2.83 7.09
CA GLN A 114 -6.29 -3.41 6.90
C GLN A 114 -5.38 -2.54 6.01
N ALA A 115 -5.89 -2.03 4.88
CA ALA A 115 -5.14 -1.13 4.01
C ALA A 115 -4.71 0.17 4.74
N ILE A 116 -5.60 0.77 5.53
CA ILE A 116 -5.28 1.96 6.34
C ILE A 116 -4.18 1.63 7.37
N ARG A 117 -4.27 0.47 8.05
CA ARG A 117 -3.25 0.05 9.02
C ARG A 117 -1.89 -0.15 8.37
N LEU A 118 -1.85 -0.77 7.19
CA LEU A 118 -0.63 -0.92 6.39
C LEU A 118 -0.05 0.43 5.98
N LEU A 119 -0.91 1.39 5.59
CA LEU A 119 -0.50 2.76 5.25
C LEU A 119 0.19 3.46 6.43
N GLY A 120 -0.31 3.24 7.66
CA GLY A 120 0.25 3.79 8.89
C GLY A 120 1.51 3.10 9.40
N SER A 121 1.92 1.98 8.79
CA SER A 121 3.08 1.21 9.25
C SER A 121 4.36 2.05 9.23
N ARG A 122 5.20 1.87 10.26
CA ARG A 122 6.48 2.59 10.37
C ARG A 122 7.36 2.34 9.15
N ALA A 123 7.44 1.09 8.68
CA ALA A 123 8.28 0.79 7.54
C ALA A 123 7.88 1.53 6.26
N LEU A 124 6.58 1.73 6.00
CA LEU A 124 6.14 2.51 4.85
C LEU A 124 6.34 4.02 5.05
N ARG A 125 6.26 4.51 6.29
CA ARG A 125 6.60 5.90 6.62
C ARG A 125 8.08 6.18 6.37
N ASP A 126 8.95 5.34 6.93
CA ASP A 126 10.40 5.50 6.89
C ASP A 126 10.95 5.29 5.45
N ALA A 127 10.26 4.50 4.60
CA ALA A 127 10.70 4.19 3.24
C ALA A 127 11.00 5.42 2.36
N LEU A 128 10.16 6.46 2.43
CA LEU A 128 10.40 7.69 1.68
C LEU A 128 11.46 8.57 2.34
N ASP A 129 11.65 8.49 3.65
CA ASP A 129 12.68 9.26 4.34
C ASP A 129 14.07 8.67 4.08
N GLU A 130 14.18 7.34 4.00
CA GLU A 130 15.40 6.61 3.64
C GLU A 130 15.78 6.75 2.16
N ALA A 131 14.81 7.06 1.29
CA ALA A 131 14.99 7.21 -0.15
C ALA A 131 14.44 8.58 -0.63
N PRO A 132 15.15 9.70 -0.33
CA PRO A 132 14.65 11.04 -0.59
C PRO A 132 14.43 11.34 -2.08
N ASP A 133 15.12 10.64 -2.97
CA ASP A 133 14.97 10.76 -4.42
C ASP A 133 13.77 10.00 -4.95
N THR A 134 13.34 8.95 -4.24
CA THR A 134 12.17 8.15 -4.61
C THR A 134 10.87 8.91 -4.35
N THR A 135 9.94 8.77 -5.28
CA THR A 135 8.62 9.41 -5.23
C THR A 135 7.50 8.45 -4.88
N LEU A 136 7.73 7.13 -4.92
CA LEU A 136 6.73 6.12 -4.60
C LEU A 136 7.27 5.12 -3.58
N ALA A 137 6.52 4.89 -2.50
CA ALA A 137 6.69 3.74 -1.63
C ALA A 137 5.37 2.95 -1.60
N LEU A 138 5.45 1.66 -1.89
CA LEU A 138 4.31 0.77 -2.04
C LEU A 138 4.43 -0.42 -1.10
N LEU A 139 3.42 -0.66 -0.28
CA LEU A 139 3.33 -1.82 0.59
C LEU A 139 2.21 -2.76 0.13
N LEU A 140 2.54 -4.00 -0.20
CA LEU A 140 1.62 -5.04 -0.65
C LEU A 140 1.38 -6.03 0.49
N SER A 141 0.14 -6.32 0.85
CA SER A 141 -0.12 -7.39 1.82
C SER A 141 0.13 -8.78 1.24
N ASP A 142 0.37 -9.79 2.08
CA ASP A 142 0.41 -11.22 1.71
C ASP A 142 -0.79 -11.74 0.92
N ARG A 143 -1.96 -11.09 1.06
CA ARG A 143 -3.17 -11.44 0.33
C ARG A 143 -3.26 -10.86 -1.08
N VAL A 144 -2.36 -9.94 -1.44
CA VAL A 144 -2.29 -9.41 -2.80
C VAL A 144 -1.57 -10.42 -3.68
N PRO A 145 -2.17 -10.86 -4.80
CA PRO A 145 -1.52 -11.79 -5.71
C PRO A 145 -0.33 -11.12 -6.39
N THR A 146 0.87 -11.69 -6.22
CA THR A 146 2.13 -11.19 -6.76
C THR A 146 2.78 -12.20 -7.69
N CYS A 147 3.52 -11.73 -8.69
CA CYS A 147 4.30 -12.59 -9.56
C CYS A 147 5.54 -13.11 -8.81
N PRO A 148 5.97 -14.38 -8.96
CA PRO A 148 7.13 -14.92 -8.24
C PRO A 148 8.44 -14.17 -8.49
N TRP A 149 8.66 -13.70 -9.72
CA TRP A 149 9.84 -12.90 -10.10
C TRP A 149 9.80 -11.46 -9.59
N TRP A 150 8.64 -11.03 -9.08
CA TRP A 150 8.46 -9.71 -8.49
C TRP A 150 8.99 -9.66 -7.04
N VAL A 151 9.12 -10.82 -6.39
CA VAL A 151 9.56 -10.96 -5.00
C VAL A 151 11.06 -10.72 -4.85
N ASP A 152 11.86 -10.95 -5.90
CA ASP A 152 13.32 -10.77 -5.88
C ASP A 152 13.73 -9.28 -5.76
N GLY A 153 12.83 -8.34 -6.06
CA GLY A 153 13.04 -6.89 -5.93
C GLY A 153 12.32 -6.26 -4.73
N LEU A 154 11.66 -7.05 -3.89
CA LEU A 154 10.83 -6.57 -2.78
C LEU A 154 11.46 -6.86 -1.43
N ARG A 155 11.38 -5.90 -0.50
CA ARG A 155 11.71 -6.16 0.90
C ARG A 155 10.51 -6.80 1.58
N GLU A 156 10.66 -8.04 2.02
CA GLU A 156 9.70 -8.62 2.96
C GLU A 156 9.75 -7.89 4.30
N ILE A 157 8.56 -7.56 4.82
CA ILE A 157 8.37 -6.93 6.12
C ILE A 157 7.44 -7.81 6.94
N LEU A 158 7.93 -8.26 8.08
CA LEU A 158 7.13 -8.93 9.09
C LEU A 158 6.43 -7.87 9.94
N LEU A 159 5.11 -7.81 9.84
CA LEU A 159 4.30 -6.80 10.53
C LEU A 159 4.23 -7.05 12.05
N TRP A 160 4.50 -8.29 12.49
CA TRP A 160 4.50 -8.68 13.92
C TRP A 160 5.68 -8.12 14.73
N HIS A 161 6.82 -7.80 14.11
CA HIS A 161 8.00 -7.30 14.85
C HIS A 161 8.04 -5.78 15.01
N SER A 162 7.18 -5.02 14.33
CA SER A 162 7.13 -3.55 14.46
C SER A 162 6.21 -3.06 15.59
N ASN A 163 5.51 -3.97 16.28
CA ASN A 163 4.67 -3.67 17.44
C ASN A 163 5.34 -4.09 18.76
N SER A 164 6.66 -3.94 18.88
CA SER A 164 7.28 -3.93 20.21
C SER A 164 6.90 -2.64 20.94
N GLN A 165 5.76 -2.69 21.61
CA GLN A 165 5.62 -2.22 23.00
C GLN A 165 5.74 -0.72 23.35
N ASP A 166 5.80 0.21 22.39
CA ASP A 166 5.92 1.66 22.73
C ASP A 166 4.74 2.56 22.31
N ASP A 167 3.66 2.04 21.71
CA ASP A 167 2.53 2.88 21.27
C ASP A 167 1.18 2.49 21.91
N CYS A 168 1.19 2.22 23.22
CA CYS A 168 -0.02 2.28 24.04
C CYS A 168 -0.35 3.75 24.37
N GLY A 169 -0.57 4.55 23.33
CA GLY A 169 -1.27 5.82 23.44
C GLY A 169 -2.74 5.53 23.71
N SER A 170 -3.23 5.96 24.88
CA SER A 170 -4.61 5.80 25.32
C SER A 170 -5.56 6.63 24.45
N GLY A 171 -5.89 6.14 23.26
CA GLY A 171 -6.94 6.69 22.39
C GLY A 171 -7.93 5.58 22.13
N GLU A 172 -9.18 5.78 22.52
CA GLU A 172 -10.27 4.85 22.29
C GLU A 172 -10.36 4.50 20.79
N HIS A 173 -9.91 3.30 20.42
CA HIS A 173 -10.14 2.76 19.08
C HIS A 173 -11.62 2.34 18.99
N PRO A 174 -12.41 2.89 18.06
CA PRO A 174 -13.85 2.60 17.96
C PRO A 174 -14.15 1.21 17.36
N PHE A 175 -13.15 0.34 17.20
CA PHE A 175 -13.31 -1.00 16.63
C PHE A 175 -13.04 -2.06 17.70
N THR A 176 -13.91 -2.08 18.72
CA THR A 176 -14.06 -3.22 19.63
C THR A 176 -15.13 -4.16 19.08
N GLY A 177 -14.72 -5.02 18.15
CA GLY A 177 -15.55 -6.12 17.64
C GLY A 177 -14.67 -7.33 17.36
N ASP A 178 -14.93 -8.44 18.04
CA ASP A 178 -14.27 -9.73 17.88
C ASP A 178 -14.37 -10.24 16.43
N ALA A 179 -13.37 -9.96 15.60
CA ALA A 179 -13.12 -10.64 14.32
C ALA A 179 -11.65 -10.45 13.89
N HIS A 180 -10.74 -11.17 14.53
CA HIS A 180 -9.30 -11.18 14.26
C HIS A 180 -8.88 -11.84 12.91
N THR A 181 -9.82 -12.12 11.98
CA THR A 181 -9.60 -13.07 10.88
C THR A 181 -8.90 -12.50 9.63
N ASP A 182 -8.77 -11.17 9.51
CA ASP A 182 -8.17 -10.50 8.35
C ASP A 182 -6.88 -9.73 8.71
N PHE A 183 -6.10 -10.24 9.65
CA PHE A 183 -4.76 -9.73 9.91
C PHE A 183 -3.77 -10.30 8.88
N CYS A 184 -3.02 -9.43 8.20
CA CYS A 184 -1.87 -9.83 7.37
C CYS A 184 -0.64 -9.96 8.26
N ASP A 185 0.06 -11.09 8.16
CA ASP A 185 1.29 -11.32 8.92
C ASP A 185 2.53 -10.85 8.16
N ARG A 186 2.44 -10.83 6.82
CA ARG A 186 3.53 -10.45 5.92
C ARG A 186 3.07 -9.36 4.94
N ALA A 187 4.00 -8.47 4.62
CA ALA A 187 3.83 -7.49 3.55
C ALA A 187 5.14 -7.27 2.81
N TRP A 188 5.07 -6.78 1.58
CA TRP A 188 6.23 -6.48 0.74
C TRP A 188 6.29 -5.00 0.43
N LEU A 189 7.44 -4.39 0.74
CA LEU A 189 7.71 -3.00 0.44
C LEU A 189 8.49 -2.89 -0.87
N TRP A 190 8.03 -1.98 -1.72
CA TRP A 190 8.65 -1.60 -2.98
C TRP A 190 8.88 -0.09 -3.03
N THR A 191 10.08 0.30 -3.43
CA THR A 191 10.47 1.69 -3.70
C THR A 191 11.25 1.69 -5.02
N PRO A 192 10.73 2.28 -6.11
CA PRO A 192 11.41 2.29 -7.40
C PRO A 192 12.81 2.89 -7.32
N GLY A 193 13.78 2.21 -7.92
CA GLY A 193 15.19 2.64 -7.97
C GLY A 193 15.94 2.57 -6.64
N TRP A 194 15.28 2.21 -5.54
CA TRP A 194 15.96 2.02 -4.26
C TRP A 194 16.67 0.67 -4.23
N GLN A 195 17.99 0.73 -4.07
CA GLN A 195 18.76 -0.44 -3.65
C GLN A 195 19.05 -0.27 -2.15
N PRO A 196 18.84 -1.29 -1.32
CA PRO A 196 19.23 -1.20 0.07
C PRO A 196 20.73 -0.90 0.13
N VAL A 197 21.12 0.13 0.86
CA VAL A 197 22.44 0.14 1.47
C VAL A 197 22.41 -1.07 2.39
N ALA A 198 23.02 -2.18 1.96
CA ALA A 198 23.10 -3.39 2.75
C ALA A 198 23.56 -2.98 4.15
N THR A 199 22.62 -2.94 5.11
CA THR A 199 22.97 -2.64 6.49
C THR A 199 23.86 -3.79 6.90
N ALA A 200 25.13 -3.47 7.13
CA ALA A 200 26.21 -4.42 7.29
C ALA A 200 25.91 -5.44 8.39
N LEU A 201 25.31 -6.56 8.02
CA LEU A 201 25.24 -7.81 8.78
C LEU A 201 26.23 -8.82 8.19
N ALA A 202 27.41 -8.32 7.80
CA ALA A 202 28.58 -9.13 7.42
C ALA A 202 29.88 -8.61 8.05
N ALA A 203 29.79 -7.85 9.15
CA ALA A 203 30.92 -7.58 10.04
C ALA A 203 30.88 -8.56 11.23
N ALA A 204 30.90 -9.87 10.96
CA ALA A 204 31.07 -10.88 12.00
C ALA A 204 31.64 -12.22 11.50
N ASP A 205 32.25 -12.29 10.31
CA ASP A 205 32.87 -13.55 9.83
C ASP A 205 34.29 -13.36 9.28
N GLN A 206 35.04 -12.45 9.89
CA GLN A 206 36.50 -12.38 9.75
C GLN A 206 37.16 -12.19 11.12
N THR A 207 37.02 -13.18 11.99
CA THR A 207 38.05 -13.46 13.00
C THR A 207 37.87 -14.88 13.53
N VAL A 208 38.99 -15.61 13.60
CA VAL A 208 39.19 -16.96 14.19
C VAL A 208 38.78 -18.11 13.23
N HIS A 209 39.66 -18.97 12.72
CA HIS A 209 41.00 -19.40 13.14
C HIS A 209 41.81 -19.95 11.96
#